data_AF-A0A527Z0F1-F1
#
_entry.id   AF-A0A527Z0F1-F1
#
_cell.length_a   1.000
_cell.length_b   1.000
_cell.length_c   1.000
_cell.angle_alpha   90.00
_cell.angle_beta   90.00
_cell.angle_gamma   90.00
#
_symmetry.space_group_name_H-M   'P 1'
#
loop_
_entity.id
_entity.type
_entity.pdbx_description
1 polymer ?
#
loop_
_entity_poly.entity_id
_entity_poly.type
_entity_poly.pdbx_seq_one_letter_code
_entity_poly.pdbx_strand_id
1 'polypeptide(L)'
;VIAAMQNAAGKMGSGAGGTRNISGTSNPLVELELELADLHDKEAALVFTSGFVSNEASISTIARLLPNCLIVSDELNHASMIE
;
A
#
# COMPACT_ATOMS: atom_id res chain seq x y z
N VAL A 1 15.36 -12.60 1.26
CA VAL A 1 14.10 -12.43 2.05
C VAL A 1 14.28 -12.80 3.52
N ILE A 2 14.50 -14.06 3.89
CA ILE A 2 14.56 -14.50 5.32
C ILE A 2 15.58 -13.71 6.16
N ALA A 3 16.81 -13.54 5.69
CA ALA A 3 17.83 -12.78 6.41
C ALA A 3 17.43 -11.30 6.65
N ALA A 4 16.76 -10.66 5.68
CA ALA A 4 16.26 -9.29 5.83
C ALA A 4 15.17 -9.22 6.90
N MET A 5 14.24 -10.20 6.92
CA MET A 5 13.20 -10.29 7.95
C MET A 5 13.80 -10.50 9.34
N GLN A 6 14.77 -11.40 9.49
CA GLN A 6 15.47 -11.64 10.76
C GLN A 6 16.20 -10.39 11.26
N ASN A 7 16.91 -9.69 10.37
CA ASN A 7 17.63 -8.46 10.69
C ASN A 7 16.69 -7.33 11.12
N ALA A 8 15.58 -7.14 10.39
CA ALA A 8 14.57 -6.15 10.72
C ALA A 8 13.94 -6.45 12.09
N ALA A 9 13.55 -7.71 12.34
CA ALA A 9 12.99 -8.13 13.62
C ALA A 9 13.98 -7.95 14.79
N GLY A 10 15.26 -8.27 14.58
CA GLY A 10 16.30 -8.11 15.59
C GLY A 10 16.60 -6.65 15.95
N LYS A 11 16.41 -5.71 15.01
CA LYS A 11 16.68 -4.28 15.21
C LYS A 11 15.45 -3.49 15.65
N MET A 12 14.25 -3.87 15.21
CA MET A 12 13.04 -3.06 15.33
C MET A 12 11.92 -3.75 16.12
N GLY A 13 12.08 -5.01 16.50
CA GLY A 13 11.02 -5.81 17.12
C GLY A 13 10.05 -6.40 16.08
N SER A 14 8.91 -6.90 16.57
CA SER A 14 7.99 -7.73 15.77
C SER A 14 6.95 -6.94 14.96
N GLY A 15 6.80 -5.64 15.18
CA GLY A 15 5.79 -4.83 14.48
C GLY A 15 6.04 -3.33 14.61
N ALA A 16 5.29 -2.55 13.82
CA ALA A 16 5.46 -1.09 13.75
C ALA A 16 5.00 -0.35 15.03
N GLY A 17 4.14 -0.96 15.85
CA GLY A 17 3.68 -0.37 17.12
C GLY A 17 2.76 0.83 16.99
N GLY A 18 2.29 1.17 15.78
CA GLY A 18 1.41 2.32 15.54
C GLY A 18 0.94 2.42 14.10
N THR A 19 0.13 3.43 13.80
CA THR A 19 -0.33 3.75 12.43
C THR A 19 0.71 4.62 11.72
N ARG A 20 0.59 4.80 10.39
CA ARG A 20 1.52 5.67 9.64
C ARG A 20 1.69 7.06 10.25
N ASN A 21 0.59 7.63 10.75
CA ASN A 21 0.57 8.96 11.36
C ASN A 21 1.12 8.99 12.81
N ILE A 22 1.07 7.85 13.52
CA ILE A 22 1.46 7.76 14.93
C ILE A 22 2.44 6.61 15.09
N SER A 23 3.74 6.92 15.10
CA SER A 23 4.89 6.02 15.34
C SER A 23 5.05 4.80 14.42
N GLY A 24 4.16 4.56 13.45
CA GLY A 24 4.17 3.36 12.60
C GLY A 24 4.89 3.50 11.25
N THR A 25 5.45 4.67 10.92
CA THR A 25 6.26 4.84 9.70
C THR A 25 7.73 4.60 10.02
N SER A 26 8.29 3.49 9.53
CA SER A 26 9.70 3.11 9.70
C SER A 26 10.49 3.30 8.41
N ASN A 27 11.81 3.42 8.50
CA ASN A 27 12.69 3.58 7.33
C ASN A 27 12.55 2.43 6.31
N PRO A 28 12.49 1.13 6.69
CA PRO A 28 12.24 0.06 5.72
C PRO A 28 10.91 0.18 4.96
N LEU A 29 9.88 0.79 5.58
CA LEU A 29 8.60 1.03 4.90
C LEU A 29 8.73 2.12 3.84
N VAL A 30 9.47 3.19 4.14
CA VAL A 30 9.75 4.28 3.20
C VAL A 30 10.62 3.78 2.04
N GLU A 31 11.64 2.96 2.32
CA GLU A 31 12.48 2.34 1.29
C GLU A 31 11.67 1.42 0.37
N LEU A 32 10.77 0.63 0.93
CA LEU A 32 9.86 -0.20 0.13
C LEU A 32 8.96 0.64 -0.79
N GLU A 33 8.42 1.76 -0.31
CA GLU A 33 7.62 2.66 -1.14
C GLU A 33 8.44 3.29 -2.27
N LEU A 34 9.71 3.62 -2.03
CA LEU A 34 10.62 4.12 -3.06
C LEU A 34 10.99 3.03 -4.08
N GLU A 35 11.30 1.81 -3.64
CA GLU A 35 11.59 0.67 -4.53
C GLU A 35 10.37 0.31 -5.40
N LEU A 36 9.16 0.37 -4.85
CA LEU A 36 7.93 0.13 -5.61
C LEU A 36 7.66 1.24 -6.64
N ALA A 37 7.94 2.50 -6.29
CA ALA A 37 7.82 3.61 -7.22
C ALA A 37 8.80 3.46 -8.40
N ASP A 38 10.06 3.12 -8.11
CA ASP A 38 11.12 2.86 -9.09
C ASP A 38 10.76 1.67 -10.01
N LEU A 39 10.31 0.56 -9.42
CA LEU A 39 9.91 -0.65 -10.16
C LEU A 39 8.81 -0.37 -11.20
N HIS A 40 7.90 0.55 -10.92
CA HIS A 40 6.76 0.87 -11.77
C HIS A 40 6.94 2.15 -12.60
N ASP A 41 8.12 2.78 -12.57
CA ASP A 41 8.41 4.07 -13.20
C ASP A 41 7.34 5.13 -12.84
N LYS A 42 7.14 5.31 -11.53
CA LYS A 42 6.20 6.28 -10.93
C LYS A 42 6.90 7.23 -9.97
N GLU A 43 6.33 8.41 -9.80
CA GLU A 43 6.85 9.43 -8.88
C GLU A 43 6.80 8.98 -7.41
N ALA A 44 5.82 8.15 -7.04
CA ALA A 44 5.62 7.66 -5.68
C ALA A 44 4.81 6.35 -5.66
N ALA A 45 4.91 5.62 -4.55
CA ALA A 45 4.04 4.50 -4.21
C ALA A 45 3.56 4.60 -2.75
N LEU A 46 2.52 3.83 -2.42
CA LEU A 46 1.94 3.77 -1.09
C LEU A 46 1.63 2.32 -0.72
N VAL A 47 2.19 1.86 0.40
CA VAL A 47 2.00 0.48 0.88
C VAL A 47 0.76 0.38 1.77
N PHE A 48 -0.06 -0.64 1.49
CA PHE A 48 -1.20 -1.06 2.30
C PHE A 48 -0.96 -2.43 2.92
N THR A 49 -1.83 -2.83 3.84
CA THR A 49 -1.74 -4.14 4.53
C THR A 49 -2.00 -5.33 3.61
N SER A 50 -2.69 -5.13 2.48
CA SER A 50 -2.91 -6.15 1.46
C SER A 50 -3.28 -5.52 0.11
N GLY A 51 -3.20 -6.33 -0.95
CA GLY A 51 -3.71 -5.97 -2.28
C GLY A 51 -5.24 -5.80 -2.33
N PHE A 52 -5.97 -6.38 -1.37
CA PHE A 52 -7.39 -6.15 -1.24
C PHE A 52 -7.65 -4.71 -0.79
N VAL A 53 -7.07 -4.32 0.34
CA VAL A 53 -7.25 -2.99 0.94
C VAL A 53 -6.70 -1.89 0.02
N SER A 54 -5.61 -2.15 -0.72
CA SER A 54 -5.08 -1.17 -1.67
C SER A 54 -6.08 -0.85 -2.79
N ASN A 55 -6.75 -1.86 -3.35
CA ASN A 55 -7.72 -1.66 -4.43
C ASN A 55 -8.96 -0.92 -3.92
N GLU A 56 -9.57 -1.43 -2.85
CA GLU A 56 -10.76 -0.86 -2.23
C GLU A 56 -10.53 0.61 -1.84
N ALA A 57 -9.45 0.90 -1.09
CA ALA A 57 -9.17 2.25 -0.61
C ALA A 57 -8.84 3.22 -1.75
N SER A 58 -8.07 2.77 -2.75
CA SER A 58 -7.64 3.65 -3.85
C SER A 58 -8.80 3.99 -4.77
N ILE A 59 -9.55 2.99 -5.23
CA ILE A 59 -10.65 3.17 -6.18
C ILE A 59 -11.76 3.99 -5.53
N SER A 60 -12.21 3.61 -4.32
CA SER A 60 -13.30 4.33 -3.63
C SER A 60 -12.93 5.78 -3.31
N THR A 61 -11.67 6.03 -2.90
CA THR A 61 -11.21 7.39 -2.60
C THR A 61 -11.15 8.24 -3.86
N ILE A 62 -10.59 7.74 -4.96
CA ILE A 62 -10.55 8.46 -6.25
C ILE A 62 -11.97 8.75 -6.74
N ALA A 63 -12.85 7.76 -6.70
CA ALA A 63 -14.25 7.90 -7.12
C ALA A 63 -15.00 8.99 -6.34
N ARG A 64 -14.75 9.06 -5.03
CA ARG A 64 -15.35 10.07 -4.15
C ARG A 64 -14.77 11.47 -4.37
N LEU A 65 -13.49 11.57 -4.70
CA LEU A 65 -12.82 12.86 -4.91
C LEU A 65 -13.14 13.48 -6.28
N LEU A 66 -13.46 12.66 -7.28
CA LEU A 66 -13.76 13.13 -8.63
C LEU A 66 -15.29 13.30 -8.84
N PRO A 67 -15.79 14.52 -9.07
CA PRO A 67 -17.21 14.72 -9.34
C PRO A 67 -17.61 14.03 -10.66
N ASN A 68 -18.76 13.37 -10.65
CA ASN A 68 -19.28 12.59 -11.79
C ASN A 68 -18.29 11.52 -12.30
N CYS A 69 -17.53 10.90 -11.39
CA CYS A 69 -16.60 9.82 -11.74
C CYS A 69 -17.35 8.63 -12.38
N LEU A 70 -16.98 8.27 -13.60
CA LEU A 70 -17.39 7.04 -14.26
C LEU A 70 -16.27 6.00 -14.10
N ILE A 71 -16.58 4.89 -13.44
CA ILE A 71 -15.68 3.73 -13.36
C ILE A 71 -16.12 2.71 -14.40
N VAL A 72 -15.19 2.32 -15.27
CA VAL A 72 -15.38 1.21 -16.21
C VAL A 72 -14.69 -0.01 -15.63
N SER A 73 -15.47 -1.00 -15.20
CA SER A 73 -14.97 -2.23 -14.59
C SER A 73 -15.12 -3.41 -15.55
N ASP A 74 -14.07 -4.22 -15.65
CA ASP A 74 -14.11 -5.51 -16.33
C ASP A 74 -14.99 -6.51 -15.55
N GLU A 75 -15.66 -7.43 -16.26
CA GLU A 75 -16.59 -8.40 -15.65
C GLU A 75 -15.90 -9.46 -14.79
N LEU A 76 -14.60 -9.71 -15.00
CA LEU A 76 -13.78 -10.66 -14.23
C LEU A 76 -12.83 -9.97 -13.25
N ASN A 77 -13.05 -8.67 -12.97
CA ASN A 77 -12.25 -7.96 -11.98
C ASN A 77 -12.31 -8.67 -10.61
N HIS A 78 -11.19 -8.62 -9.91
CA HIS A 78 -11.09 -9.19 -8.56
C HIS A 78 -12.09 -8.51 -7.62
N ALA A 79 -12.68 -9.26 -6.68
CA ALA A 79 -13.70 -8.75 -5.78
C ALA A 79 -13.30 -7.45 -5.04
N SER A 80 -12.02 -7.31 -4.68
CA SER A 80 -11.49 -6.09 -4.04
C SER A 80 -11.51 -4.82 -4.89
N MET A 81 -11.79 -4.92 -6.18
CA MET A 81 -11.96 -3.79 -7.08
C MET A 81 -13.42 -3.41 -7.29
N ILE A 82 -14.34 -4.29 -6.85
CA ILE A 82 -15.80 -4.18 -7.07
C ILE A 82 -16.50 -3.69 -5.79
N GLU A 83 -16.09 -4.25 -4.63
CA GLU A 83 -16.54 -3.82 -3.29
C GLU A 83 -16.05 -2.40 -2.97
#